data_AF-A0A7C7EMQ4-F1
#
_entry.id   AF-A0A7C7EMQ4-F1
#
_cell.length_a   1.000
_cell.length_b   1.000
_cell.length_c   1.000
_cell.angle_alpha   90.00
_cell.angle_beta   90.00
_cell.angle_gamma   90.00
#
_symmetry.space_group_name_H-M   'P 1'
#
loop_
_entity.id
_entity.type
_entity.pdbx_description
1 polymer ?
#
loop_
_entity_poly.entity_id
_entity_poly.type
_entity_poly.pdbx_seq_one_letter_code
_entity_poly.pdbx_strand_id
1 'polypeptide(L)'
;MGFIEGFKAFITKGNVVDMAIGVIIGGAFGKIVTSLVNDIILPPIGVLLGGVHFNDLKVLIHRSPLLTDAGEPLVVDGVQQFSDVYIRYGQFIQIVLEFLIIALVIYAALFFIIRRRQMEEQLIEEELAKQKAQEELNEVVVETPIIPEDIQLLTEIRDLLKNKKDE
;
A
#
# COMPACT_ATOMS: atom_id res chain seq x y z
N MET A 1 -39.21 12.42 12.03
CA MET A 1 -38.14 11.81 11.23
C MET A 1 -37.92 10.41 11.74
N GLY A 2 -38.11 9.40 10.88
CA GLY A 2 -37.97 7.99 11.24
C GLY A 2 -36.50 7.60 11.40
N PHE A 3 -36.24 6.51 12.14
CA PHE A 3 -34.89 5.95 12.31
C PHE A 3 -34.18 5.71 10.97
N ILE A 4 -34.91 5.24 9.95
CA ILE A 4 -34.38 4.98 8.61
C ILE A 4 -33.92 6.27 7.91
N GLU A 5 -34.65 7.38 8.07
CA GLU A 5 -34.25 8.68 7.52
C GLU A 5 -33.02 9.22 8.23
N GLY A 6 -32.96 9.07 9.57
CA GLY A 6 -31.79 9.44 10.38
C GLY A 6 -30.56 8.61 10.04
N PHE A 7 -30.74 7.30 9.82
CA PHE A 7 -29.67 6.40 9.41
C PHE A 7 -29.16 6.73 8.00
N LYS A 8 -30.06 6.98 7.04
CA LYS A 8 -29.71 7.41 5.68
C LYS A 8 -28.91 8.71 5.72
N ALA A 9 -29.37 9.70 6.49
CA ALA A 9 -28.68 10.98 6.65
C ALA A 9 -27.28 10.82 7.30
N PHE A 10 -27.13 9.86 8.22
CA PHE A 10 -25.85 9.55 8.86
C PHE A 10 -24.84 8.90 7.90
N ILE A 11 -25.25 7.88 7.14
CA ILE A 11 -24.37 7.21 6.17
C ILE A 11 -24.07 8.10 4.96
N THR A 12 -24.93 9.04 4.59
CA THR A 12 -24.59 9.99 3.51
C THR A 12 -23.51 11.00 3.90
N LYS A 13 -23.08 11.05 5.16
CA LYS A 13 -21.87 11.79 5.54
C LYS A 13 -20.66 11.05 4.97
N GLY A 14 -20.07 11.57 3.89
CA GLY A 14 -18.98 10.92 3.14
C GLY A 14 -17.84 10.38 4.01
N ASN A 15 -17.41 11.14 5.02
CA ASN A 15 -16.35 10.72 5.95
C ASN A 15 -16.66 9.42 6.73
N VAL A 16 -17.94 9.08 6.94
CA VAL A 16 -18.35 7.86 7.67
C VAL A 16 -18.25 6.63 6.77
N VAL A 17 -18.64 6.75 5.50
CA VAL A 17 -18.62 5.64 4.54
C VAL A 17 -17.19 5.24 4.21
N ASP A 18 -16.33 6.21 3.93
CA ASP A 18 -14.93 5.95 3.60
C ASP A 18 -14.18 5.32 4.79
N MET A 19 -14.45 5.81 6.01
CA MET A 19 -13.91 5.22 7.22
C MET A 19 -14.42 3.78 7.44
N ALA A 20 -15.71 3.53 7.25
CA ALA A 20 -16.29 2.19 7.41
C ALA A 20 -15.71 1.19 6.41
N ILE A 21 -15.57 1.60 5.14
CA ILE A 21 -14.96 0.78 4.09
C ILE A 21 -13.49 0.49 4.45
N GLY A 22 -12.73 1.51 4.88
CA GLY A 22 -11.34 1.35 5.30
C GLY A 22 -11.16 0.35 6.45
N VAL A 23 -12.02 0.39 7.47
CA VAL A 23 -11.97 -0.55 8.60
C VAL A 23 -12.33 -1.98 8.18
N ILE A 24 -13.37 -2.16 7.37
CA ILE A 24 -13.80 -3.48 6.89
C ILE A 24 -12.72 -4.12 6.01
N ILE A 25 -12.20 -3.35 5.04
CA ILE A 25 -11.13 -3.82 4.15
C ILE A 25 -9.85 -4.08 4.94
N GLY A 26 -9.46 -3.19 5.85
CA GLY A 26 -8.27 -3.36 6.69
C GLY A 26 -8.34 -4.64 7.54
N GLY A 27 -9.50 -4.91 8.16
CA GLY A 27 -9.71 -6.14 8.94
C GLY A 27 -9.70 -7.41 8.08
N ALA A 28 -10.29 -7.38 6.89
CA ALA A 28 -10.29 -8.51 5.97
C ALA A 28 -8.89 -8.78 5.38
N PHE A 29 -8.18 -7.72 4.97
CA PHE A 29 -6.83 -7.79 4.42
C PHE A 29 -5.84 -8.32 5.46
N GLY A 30 -5.96 -7.89 6.72
CA GLY A 30 -5.16 -8.43 7.82
C GLY A 30 -5.25 -9.95 7.92
N LYS A 31 -6.46 -10.53 7.81
CA LYS A 31 -6.65 -11.99 7.82
C LYS A 31 -5.98 -12.70 6.63
N ILE A 32 -6.00 -12.08 5.45
CA ILE A 32 -5.33 -12.63 4.26
C ILE A 32 -3.82 -12.69 4.50
N VAL A 33 -3.24 -11.63 5.05
CA VAL A 33 -1.81 -11.59 5.36
C VAL A 33 -1.47 -12.58 6.47
N THR A 34 -2.27 -12.67 7.53
CA THR A 34 -2.09 -13.67 8.59
C THR A 34 -2.10 -15.10 8.05
N SER A 35 -3.04 -15.45 7.17
CA SER A 35 -3.09 -16.79 6.55
C SER A 35 -1.89 -17.05 5.65
N LEU A 36 -1.46 -16.06 4.85
CA LEU A 36 -0.23 -16.17 4.05
C LEU A 36 0.98 -16.46 4.94
N VAL A 37 1.08 -15.81 6.10
CA VAL A 37 2.18 -16.07 7.03
C VAL A 37 2.07 -17.45 7.64
N ASN A 38 0.93 -17.77 8.25
CA ASN A 38 0.76 -18.97 9.06
C ASN A 38 0.71 -20.26 8.24
N ASP A 39 0.04 -20.20 7.10
CA ASP A 39 -0.29 -21.39 6.32
C ASP A 39 0.71 -21.62 5.18
N ILE A 40 1.46 -20.58 4.76
CA ILE A 40 2.39 -20.65 3.61
C ILE A 40 3.84 -20.37 4.02
N ILE A 41 4.12 -19.33 4.80
CA ILE A 41 5.51 -18.93 5.12
C ILE A 41 6.08 -19.70 6.31
N LEU A 42 5.32 -19.85 7.40
CA LEU A 42 5.79 -20.50 8.62
C LEU A 42 6.03 -22.01 8.49
N PRO A 43 5.25 -22.82 7.74
CA PRO A 43 5.48 -24.25 7.68
C PRO A 43 6.84 -24.63 7.09
N PRO A 44 7.31 -24.04 5.97
CA PRO A 44 8.67 -24.27 5.47
C PRO A 44 9.76 -23.86 6.47
N ILE A 45 9.58 -22.72 7.15
CA ILE A 45 10.53 -22.25 8.18
C ILE A 45 10.59 -23.22 9.36
N GLY A 46 9.43 -23.72 9.82
CA GLY A 46 9.34 -24.70 10.90
C GLY A 46 10.01 -26.02 10.54
N VAL A 47 9.85 -26.49 9.30
CA VAL A 47 10.55 -27.68 8.79
C VAL A 47 12.07 -27.46 8.77
N LEU A 48 12.54 -26.31 8.28
CA LEU A 48 13.97 -25.97 8.25
C LEU A 48 14.61 -25.88 9.64
N LEU A 49 13.85 -25.45 10.65
CA LEU A 49 14.30 -25.35 12.04
C LEU A 49 14.22 -26.68 12.81
N GLY A 50 14.00 -27.80 12.12
CA GLY A 50 13.99 -29.15 12.71
C GLY A 50 12.60 -29.75 12.88
N GLY A 51 11.62 -29.34 12.07
CA GLY A 51 10.24 -29.86 12.13
C GLY A 51 9.44 -29.32 13.31
N VAL A 52 9.85 -28.17 13.85
CA VAL A 52 9.19 -27.57 15.02
C VAL A 52 8.03 -26.72 14.54
N HIS A 53 6.81 -27.15 14.86
CA HIS A 53 5.65 -26.26 14.78
C HIS A 53 5.68 -25.32 15.98
N PHE A 54 5.75 -24.01 15.72
CA PHE A 54 5.78 -23.02 16.80
C PHE A 54 4.58 -23.16 17.75
N ASN A 55 3.41 -23.60 17.27
CA ASN A 55 2.24 -23.86 18.12
C ASN A 55 2.43 -24.96 19.18
N ASP A 56 3.37 -25.89 18.96
CA ASP A 56 3.61 -27.00 19.87
C ASP A 56 4.60 -26.65 21.00
N LEU A 57 5.28 -25.50 20.87
CA LEU A 57 6.21 -25.00 21.87
C LEU A 57 5.45 -24.52 23.11
N LYS A 58 5.45 -25.38 24.14
CA LYS A 58 4.81 -25.12 25.42
C LYS A 58 5.64 -25.65 26.59
N VAL A 59 5.61 -24.93 27.71
CA VAL A 59 6.22 -25.36 28.98
C VAL A 59 5.11 -25.68 29.97
N LEU A 60 5.18 -26.83 30.62
CA LEU A 60 4.28 -27.21 31.72
C LEU A 60 4.64 -26.40 32.98
N ILE A 61 3.68 -25.65 33.53
CA ILE A 61 3.87 -24.93 34.79
C ILE A 61 3.41 -25.79 35.96
N HIS A 62 2.23 -26.37 35.81
CA HIS A 62 1.53 -27.00 36.90
C HIS A 62 0.70 -28.16 36.39
N ARG A 63 0.84 -29.28 37.07
CA ARG A 63 0.03 -30.47 36.87
C ARG A 63 -0.75 -30.69 38.16
N SER A 64 -2.06 -30.54 38.09
CA SER A 64 -2.95 -30.81 39.22
C SER A 64 -3.78 -32.06 38.93
N PRO A 65 -3.91 -33.00 39.89
CA PRO A 65 -4.89 -34.07 39.74
C PRO A 65 -6.28 -33.47 39.65
N LEU A 66 -7.07 -33.89 38.68
CA LEU A 66 -8.48 -33.53 38.63
C LEU A 66 -9.15 -34.19 39.83
N LEU A 67 -9.92 -33.43 40.60
CA LEU A 67 -10.63 -33.92 41.78
C LEU A 67 -12.11 -34.08 41.42
N THR A 68 -12.74 -35.11 41.97
CA THR A 68 -14.21 -35.27 42.01
C THR A 68 -14.83 -34.26 42.98
N ASP A 69 -16.15 -34.06 42.92
CA ASP A 69 -16.88 -33.18 43.86
C ASP A 69 -16.69 -33.54 45.35
N ALA A 70 -16.21 -34.76 45.63
CA ALA A 70 -15.87 -35.25 46.98
C ALA A 70 -14.40 -35.01 47.39
N GLY A 71 -13.58 -34.40 46.53
CA GLY A 71 -12.16 -34.12 46.82
C GLY A 71 -11.19 -35.28 46.56
N GLU A 72 -11.67 -36.41 46.02
CA GLU A 72 -10.83 -37.55 45.66
C GLU A 72 -10.33 -37.42 44.21
N PRO A 73 -9.11 -37.88 43.87
CA PRO A 73 -8.59 -37.83 42.52
C PRO A 73 -9.51 -38.59 41.54
N LEU A 74 -9.90 -37.91 40.46
CA LEU A 74 -10.75 -38.41 39.40
C LEU A 74 -9.99 -39.46 38.60
N VAL A 75 -10.38 -40.72 38.78
CA VAL A 75 -9.87 -41.87 38.05
C VAL A 75 -10.95 -42.33 37.07
N VAL A 76 -10.69 -42.19 35.78
CA VAL A 76 -11.56 -42.72 34.73
C VAL A 76 -10.84 -43.93 34.12
N ASP A 77 -11.49 -45.09 34.08
CA ASP A 77 -10.94 -46.35 33.55
C ASP A 77 -9.57 -46.75 34.15
N GLY A 78 -9.37 -46.50 35.45
CA GLY A 78 -8.13 -46.84 36.15
C GLY A 78 -6.96 -45.87 35.91
N VAL A 79 -7.16 -44.79 35.16
CA VAL A 79 -6.15 -43.75 34.89
C VAL A 79 -6.51 -42.47 35.63
N GLN A 80 -5.59 -41.97 36.47
CA GLN A 80 -5.74 -40.67 37.11
C GLN A 80 -5.70 -39.56 36.06
N GLN A 81 -6.74 -38.72 36.05
CA GLN A 81 -6.78 -37.59 35.15
C GLN A 81 -6.07 -36.38 35.76
N PHE A 82 -5.26 -35.72 34.94
CA PHE A 82 -4.53 -34.53 35.30
C PHE A 82 -4.98 -33.34 34.46
N SER A 83 -5.13 -32.19 35.11
CA SER A 83 -5.25 -30.91 34.42
C SER A 83 -3.85 -30.31 34.32
N ASP A 84 -3.31 -30.30 33.09
CA ASP A 84 -2.01 -29.71 32.80
C ASP A 84 -2.18 -28.24 32.37
N VAL A 85 -1.53 -27.33 33.09
CA VAL A 85 -1.47 -25.90 32.76
C VAL A 85 -0.16 -25.60 32.03
N TYR A 86 -0.26 -25.13 30.79
CA TYR A 86 0.88 -24.87 29.91
C TYR A 86 1.07 -23.36 29.62
N ILE A 87 2.32 -22.87 29.62
CA ILE A 87 2.70 -21.63 28.94
C ILE A 87 2.97 -21.95 27.48
N ARG A 88 2.12 -21.44 26.58
CA ARG A 88 2.28 -21.59 25.13
C ARG A 88 3.10 -20.44 24.56
N TYR A 89 4.39 -20.39 24.89
CA TYR A 89 5.29 -19.34 24.39
C TYR A 89 5.48 -19.41 22.87
N GLY A 90 5.26 -20.58 22.30
CA GLY A 90 5.17 -20.80 20.86
C GLY A 90 4.17 -19.90 20.13
N GLN A 91 2.96 -19.80 20.66
CA GLN A 91 1.91 -18.91 20.14
C GLN A 91 2.35 -17.45 20.15
N PHE A 92 3.09 -17.04 21.19
CA PHE A 92 3.59 -15.68 21.30
C PHE A 92 4.63 -15.38 20.22
N ILE A 93 5.61 -16.27 20.02
CA ILE A 93 6.61 -16.12 18.94
C ILE A 93 5.92 -16.06 17.59
N GLN A 94 4.92 -16.91 17.36
CA GLN A 94 4.14 -16.88 16.13
C GLN A 94 3.46 -15.51 15.92
N ILE A 95 2.76 -14.97 16.92
CA ILE A 95 2.11 -13.64 16.82
C ILE A 95 3.13 -12.52 16.54
N VAL A 96 4.32 -12.59 17.15
CA VAL A 96 5.39 -11.61 16.90
C VAL A 96 5.89 -11.69 15.46
N LEU A 97 6.06 -12.89 14.91
CA LEU A 97 6.46 -13.09 13.51
C LEU A 97 5.36 -12.62 12.54
N GLU A 98 4.10 -12.94 12.82
CA GLU A 98 2.95 -12.44 12.06
C GLU A 98 2.95 -10.91 12.03
N PHE A 99 3.09 -10.25 13.18
CA PHE A 99 3.14 -8.80 13.27
C PHE A 99 4.28 -8.20 12.44
N LEU A 100 5.48 -8.80 12.50
CA LEU A 100 6.64 -8.32 11.78
C LEU A 100 6.46 -8.43 10.26
N ILE A 101 5.87 -9.54 9.78
CA ILE A 101 5.58 -9.72 8.36
C ILE A 101 4.44 -8.81 7.91
N ILE A 102 3.36 -8.68 8.68
CA ILE A 102 2.26 -7.76 8.37
C ILE A 102 2.81 -6.33 8.26
N ALA A 103 3.64 -5.88 9.21
CA ALA A 103 4.27 -4.57 9.16
C ALA A 103 5.14 -4.40 7.90
N LEU A 104 5.92 -5.42 7.53
CA LEU A 104 6.75 -5.40 6.31
C LEU A 104 5.90 -5.35 5.04
N VAL A 105 4.80 -6.11 4.97
CA VAL A 105 3.89 -6.12 3.82
C VAL A 105 3.17 -4.78 3.68
N ILE A 106 2.67 -4.22 4.79
CA ILE A 106 2.03 -2.89 4.79
C ILE A 106 3.04 -1.83 4.36
N TYR A 107 4.26 -1.86 4.90
CA TYR A 107 5.32 -0.94 4.50
C TYR A 107 5.64 -1.09 3.01
N ALA A 108 5.81 -2.30 2.50
CA ALA A 108 6.08 -2.55 1.09
C ALA A 108 4.93 -2.09 0.18
N ALA A 109 3.69 -2.31 0.58
CA ALA A 109 2.51 -1.85 -0.16
C ALA A 109 2.42 -0.32 -0.20
N LEU A 110 2.62 0.35 0.94
CA LEU A 110 2.68 1.81 1.02
C LEU A 110 3.84 2.36 0.20
N PHE A 111 5.02 1.76 0.32
CA PHE A 111 6.20 2.13 -0.45
C PHE A 111 5.95 1.98 -1.95
N PHE A 112 5.32 0.90 -2.38
CA PHE A 112 5.00 0.68 -3.79
C PHE A 112 4.00 1.72 -4.31
N ILE A 113 2.94 2.02 -3.56
CA ILE A 113 1.95 3.03 -3.95
C ILE A 113 2.59 4.41 -4.01
N ILE A 114 3.33 4.82 -2.97
CA ILE A 114 4.00 6.12 -2.91
C ILE A 114 5.03 6.24 -4.03
N ARG A 115 5.84 5.21 -4.25
CA ARG A 115 6.85 5.18 -5.32
C ARG A 115 6.23 5.25 -6.70
N ARG A 116 5.08 4.59 -6.94
CA ARG A 116 4.37 4.70 -8.22
C ARG A 116 3.80 6.10 -8.44
N ARG A 117 3.18 6.71 -7.43
CA ARG A 117 2.62 8.06 -7.54
C ARG A 117 3.69 9.12 -7.82
N GLN A 118 4.86 8.98 -7.19
CA GLN A 118 6.01 9.86 -7.46
C GLN A 118 6.50 9.77 -8.91
N MET A 119 6.46 8.59 -9.53
CA MET A 119 6.83 8.45 -10.95
C MET A 119 5.79 9.10 -11.87
N GLU A 120 4.50 8.98 -11.56
CA GLU A 120 3.43 9.63 -12.32
C GLU A 120 3.51 11.17 -12.23
N GLU A 121 3.77 11.72 -11.04
CA GLU A 121 3.94 13.17 -10.83
C GLU A 121 5.14 13.74 -11.63
N GLN A 122 6.26 13.01 -11.70
CA GLN A 122 7.45 13.43 -12.46
C GLN A 122 7.25 13.41 -13.97
N LEU A 123 6.53 12.42 -14.49
CA LEU A 123 6.23 12.30 -15.93
C LEU A 123 5.34 13.45 -16.41
N ILE A 124 4.35 13.84 -15.60
CA ILE A 124 3.45 14.96 -15.90
C ILE A 124 4.23 16.28 -15.92
N GLU A 125 5.14 16.48 -14.97
CA GLU A 125 5.98 17.69 -14.90
C GLU A 125 6.96 17.78 -16.07
N GLU A 126 7.54 16.65 -16.49
CA GLU A 126 8.41 16.57 -17.67
C GLU A 126 7.65 16.83 -18.98
N GLU A 127 6.43 16.29 -19.13
CA GLU A 127 5.57 16.58 -20.29
C GLU A 127 5.16 18.06 -20.35
N LEU A 128 4.81 18.67 -19.22
CA LEU A 128 4.50 20.09 -19.14
C LEU A 128 5.72 20.97 -19.47
N ALA A 129 6.92 20.59 -19.01
CA ALA A 129 8.15 21.29 -19.34
C ALA A 129 8.48 21.21 -20.83
N LYS A 130 8.28 20.03 -21.46
CA LYS A 130 8.46 19.85 -22.91
C LYS A 130 7.43 20.64 -23.72
N GLN A 131 6.17 20.67 -23.28
CA GLN A 131 5.13 21.46 -23.94
C GLN A 131 5.44 22.95 -23.89
N LYS A 132 5.86 23.48 -22.73
CA LYS A 132 6.28 24.88 -22.59
C LYS A 132 7.50 25.21 -23.45
N ALA A 133 8.51 24.34 -23.46
CA ALA A 133 9.68 24.54 -24.32
C ALA A 133 9.32 24.50 -25.82
N GLN A 134 8.35 23.66 -26.21
CA GLN A 134 7.83 23.60 -27.58
C GLN A 134 6.98 24.83 -27.94
N GLU A 135 6.18 25.34 -27.00
CA GLU A 135 5.46 26.60 -27.13
C GLU A 135 6.43 27.77 -27.29
N GLU A 136 7.44 27.89 -26.44
CA GLU A 136 8.50 28.89 -26.56
C GLU A 136 9.25 28.75 -27.90
N LEU A 137 9.55 27.53 -28.35
CA LEU A 137 10.19 27.31 -29.65
C LEU A 137 9.28 27.73 -30.82
N ASN A 138 7.98 27.45 -30.73
CA ASN A 138 7.00 27.86 -31.74
C ASN A 138 6.80 29.37 -31.72
N GLU A 139 6.76 30.01 -30.55
CA GLU A 139 6.63 31.45 -30.36
C GLU A 139 7.87 32.19 -30.90
N VAL A 140 9.08 31.66 -30.66
CA VAL A 140 10.33 32.16 -31.25
C VAL A 140 10.40 31.95 -32.77
N VAL A 141 9.77 30.91 -33.31
CA VAL A 141 9.62 30.73 -34.76
C VAL A 141 8.63 31.74 -35.34
N VAL A 142 7.57 32.12 -34.62
CA VAL A 142 6.68 33.25 -34.99
C VAL A 142 7.44 34.58 -34.91
N GLU A 143 8.38 34.73 -33.98
CA GLU A 143 9.28 35.89 -33.84
C GLU A 143 10.56 35.82 -34.71
N THR A 144 10.66 34.91 -35.69
CA THR A 144 11.64 35.16 -36.76
C THR A 144 11.27 36.48 -37.42
N PRO A 145 12.23 37.40 -37.60
CA PRO A 145 11.95 38.81 -37.77
C PRO A 145 11.07 38.95 -39.00
N ILE A 146 9.81 39.32 -38.79
CA ILE A 146 9.00 39.94 -39.82
C ILE A 146 9.79 41.21 -40.13
N ILE A 147 10.66 41.14 -41.14
CA ILE A 147 11.33 42.31 -41.68
C ILE A 147 10.17 43.25 -41.98
N PRO A 148 10.05 44.40 -41.28
CA PRO A 148 8.94 45.32 -41.46
C PRO A 148 8.73 45.54 -42.97
N GLU A 149 7.49 45.56 -43.45
CA GLU A 149 7.20 45.69 -44.89
C GLU A 149 8.01 46.81 -45.53
N ASP A 150 8.22 47.90 -44.80
CA ASP A 150 9.08 49.03 -45.18
C ASP A 150 10.50 48.62 -45.58
N ILE A 151 11.15 47.70 -44.86
CA ILE A 151 12.52 47.26 -45.16
C ILE A 151 12.54 46.29 -46.36
N GLN A 152 11.47 45.50 -46.57
CA GLN A 152 11.33 44.67 -47.78
C GLN A 152 11.13 45.56 -49.01
N LEU A 153 10.22 46.54 -48.92
CA LEU A 153 9.98 47.53 -49.95
C LEU A 153 11.25 48.34 -50.27
N LEU A 154 12.03 48.74 -49.25
CA LEU A 154 13.30 49.43 -49.46
C LEU A 154 14.36 48.54 -50.14
N THR A 155 14.33 47.23 -49.90
CA THR A 155 15.23 46.27 -50.56
C THR A 155 14.84 46.07 -52.02
N GLU A 156 13.55 45.93 -52.31
CA GLU A 156 13.02 45.84 -53.68
C GLU A 156 13.29 47.11 -54.48
N ILE A 157 13.07 48.29 -53.88
CA ILE A 157 13.37 49.59 -54.52
C ILE A 157 14.87 49.72 -54.83
N ARG A 158 15.76 49.29 -53.93
CA ARG A 158 17.22 49.29 -54.17
C ARG A 158 17.58 48.43 -55.38
N ASP A 159 17.01 47.23 -55.46
CA ASP A 159 17.33 46.28 -56.53
C ASP A 159 16.75 46.75 -57.88
N LEU A 160 15.55 47.35 -57.88
CA LEU A 160 14.98 48.02 -59.06
C LEU A 160 15.80 49.24 -59.52
N LEU A 161 16.31 50.04 -58.59
CA LEU A 161 17.19 51.17 -58.92
C LEU A 161 18.55 50.72 -59.46
N LYS A 162 19.09 49.61 -58.94
CA LYS A 162 20.33 49.02 -59.45
C LYS A 162 20.16 48.55 -60.90
N ASN A 163 19.08 47.82 -61.19
CA ASN A 163 18.77 47.37 -62.55
C ASN A 163 18.53 48.55 -63.52
N LYS A 164 17.89 49.63 -63.07
CA LYS A 164 17.66 50.83 -63.90
C LYS A 164 18.92 51.68 -64.15
N LYS A 165 19.96 51.53 -63.31
CA LYS A 165 21.24 52.22 -63.49
C LYS A 165 22.15 51.51 -64.50
N ASP A 166 21.86 50.24 -64.76
CA ASP A 166 22.59 49.40 -65.71
C ASP A 166 21.92 49.40 -67.12
N GLU A 167 20.81 50.13 -67.31
CA GLU A 167 20.20 50.53 -68.61
C GLU A 167 20.55 51.98 -68.98
#